data_AF-A0A355H6E6-F1
#
_entry.id   AF-A0A355H6E6-F1
#
_cell.length_a   1.000
_cell.length_b   1.000
_cell.length_c   1.000
_cell.angle_alpha   90.00
_cell.angle_beta   90.00
_cell.angle_gamma   90.00
#
_symmetry.space_group_name_H-M   'P 1'
#
loop_
_entity.id
_entity.type
_entity.pdbx_description
1 polymer ?
#
loop_
_entity_poly.entity_id
_entity_poly.type
_entity_poly.pdbx_seq_one_letter_code
_entity_poly.pdbx_strand_id
1 'polypeptide(L)'
;RQMVVHCHLTVNGKKVNKPGYQLSPGDVVQLREKSQKVERYKDWYNFFEQKLGYIQRDAKNYSGTLVQIPEREEIPIEVEDHLVVEFMAR
;
A
#
# COMPACT_ATOMS: atom_id res chain seq x y z
N ARG A 1 7.63 -4.93 -3.41
CA ARG A 1 8.78 -4.27 -2.72
C ARG A 1 9.72 -3.51 -3.66
N GLN A 2 10.09 -4.03 -4.85
CA GLN A 2 10.98 -3.32 -5.78
C GLN A 2 10.53 -1.90 -6.14
N MET A 3 9.23 -1.68 -6.40
CA MET A 3 8.73 -0.32 -6.74
C MET A 3 9.08 0.75 -5.70
N VAL A 4 9.09 0.38 -4.41
CA VAL A 4 9.50 1.27 -3.33
C VAL A 4 11.00 1.52 -3.42
N VAL A 5 11.83 0.47 -3.43
CA VAL A 5 13.31 0.59 -3.46
C VAL A 5 13.79 1.44 -4.64
N HIS A 6 13.18 1.25 -5.82
CA HIS A 6 13.51 2.01 -7.03
C HIS A 6 12.85 3.41 -7.09
N CYS A 7 12.24 3.88 -6.00
CA CYS A 7 11.70 5.24 -5.86
C CYS A 7 10.60 5.58 -6.89
N HIS A 8 9.78 4.59 -7.25
CA HIS A 8 8.63 4.79 -8.13
C HIS A 8 7.42 5.35 -7.38
N LEU A 9 7.42 5.28 -6.04
CA LEU A 9 6.33 5.74 -5.18
C LEU A 9 6.72 6.99 -4.39
N THR A 10 5.72 7.79 -4.10
CA THR A 10 5.81 8.94 -3.19
C THR A 10 4.77 8.81 -2.09
N VAL A 11 5.09 9.29 -0.90
CA VAL A 11 4.16 9.43 0.22
C VAL A 11 4.07 10.92 0.54
N ASN A 12 2.88 11.50 0.45
CA ASN A 12 2.64 12.93 0.65
C ASN A 12 3.59 13.81 -0.19
N GLY A 13 3.82 13.43 -1.45
CA GLY A 13 4.73 14.11 -2.38
C GLY A 13 6.23 13.88 -2.14
N LYS A 14 6.63 13.21 -1.05
CA LYS A 14 8.03 12.87 -0.76
C LYS A 14 8.38 11.49 -1.33
N LYS A 15 9.56 11.36 -1.92
CA LYS A 15 10.04 10.06 -2.42
C LYS A 15 10.29 9.11 -1.26
N VAL A 16 9.84 7.86 -1.40
CA VAL A 16 10.09 6.80 -0.42
C VAL A 16 10.80 5.64 -1.08
N ASN A 17 11.92 5.23 -0.46
CA ASN A 17 12.74 4.11 -0.89
C ASN A 17 12.87 2.99 0.14
N LYS A 18 12.21 3.13 1.30
CA LYS A 18 12.22 2.16 2.40
C LYS A 18 10.92 1.35 2.40
N PRO A 19 10.95 0.03 2.10
CA PRO A 19 9.75 -0.82 2.11
C PRO A 19 9.10 -1.00 3.49
N GLY A 20 9.84 -0.73 4.57
CA GLY A 20 9.31 -0.72 5.94
C GLY A 20 8.89 0.68 6.41
N TYR A 21 8.46 1.56 5.50
CA TYR A 21 7.89 2.84 5.87
C TYR A 21 6.49 2.62 6.45
N GLN A 22 6.26 3.05 7.69
CA GLN A 22 4.94 2.97 8.32
C GLN A 22 4.09 4.16 7.89
N LEU A 23 2.92 3.86 7.32
CA LEU A 23 1.93 4.86 6.94
C LEU A 23 1.02 5.16 8.12
N SER A 24 0.58 6.40 8.21
CA SER A 24 -0.47 6.85 9.13
C SER A 24 -1.77 7.09 8.37
N PRO A 25 -2.93 7.01 9.05
CA PRO A 25 -4.19 7.47 8.46
C PRO A 25 -4.07 8.90 7.94
N GLY A 26 -4.58 9.14 6.74
CA GLY A 26 -4.43 10.38 5.98
C GLY A 26 -3.24 10.41 5.01
N ASP A 27 -2.28 9.49 5.13
CA ASP A 27 -1.14 9.46 4.21
C ASP A 27 -1.57 9.04 2.80
N VAL A 28 -1.11 9.81 1.81
CA VAL A 28 -1.37 9.58 0.39
C VAL A 28 -0.14 8.96 -0.25
N VAL A 29 -0.29 7.72 -0.72
CA VAL A 29 0.70 7.03 -1.55
C VAL A 29 0.35 7.25 -3.02
N GLN A 30 1.30 7.78 -3.79
CA GLN A 30 1.08 8.09 -5.20
C GLN A 30 2.21 7.56 -6.08
N LEU A 31 1.87 7.06 -7.27
CA LEU A 31 2.84 6.74 -8.31
C LEU A 31 3.51 8.02 -8.82
N ARG A 32 4.83 8.07 -8.75
CA ARG A 32 5.62 9.22 -9.20
C ARG A 32 5.36 9.50 -10.69
N GLU A 33 5.24 10.77 -11.07
CA GLU A 33 4.93 11.20 -12.46
C GLU A 33 5.79 10.53 -13.54
N LYS A 34 7.10 10.40 -13.32
CA LYS A 34 8.00 9.72 -14.27
C LYS A 34 7.63 8.25 -14.46
N SER A 35 7.17 7.60 -13.39
CA SER A 35 6.75 6.20 -13.41
C SER A 35 5.35 6.04 -14.00
N GLN A 36 4.49 7.06 -13.90
CA GLN A 36 3.22 7.10 -14.63
C GLN A 36 3.42 7.12 -16.15
N LYS A 37 4.61 7.39 -16.69
CA LYS A 37 4.86 7.26 -18.14
C LYS A 37 5.03 5.82 -18.61
N VAL A 38 5.21 4.88 -17.69
CA VAL A 38 5.37 3.46 -17.99
C VAL A 38 4.00 2.79 -17.93
N GLU A 39 3.49 2.40 -19.09
CA GLU A 39 2.15 1.83 -19.27
C GLU A 39 1.88 0.63 -18.35
N ARG A 40 2.87 -0.26 -18.22
CA ARG A 40 2.82 -1.43 -17.33
C ARG A 40 2.44 -1.10 -15.88
N TYR A 41 2.85 0.05 -15.34
CA TYR A 41 2.46 0.42 -13.98
C TYR A 41 1.02 0.90 -13.89
N LYS A 42 0.49 1.53 -14.95
CA LYS A 42 -0.92 1.91 -15.03
C LYS A 42 -1.80 0.68 -15.14
N ASP A 43 -1.42 -0.27 -15.99
CA ASP A 43 -2.16 -1.51 -16.18
C ASP A 43 -2.25 -2.29 -14.88
N TRP A 44 -1.14 -2.40 -14.14
CA TRP A 44 -1.12 -3.05 -12.83
C TRP A 44 -2.03 -2.36 -11.81
N TYR A 45 -2.04 -1.02 -11.78
CA TYR A 45 -2.92 -0.27 -10.89
C TYR A 45 -4.40 -0.53 -11.22
N ASN A 46 -4.75 -0.57 -12.51
CA ASN A 46 -6.12 -0.79 -12.96
C ASN A 46 -6.58 -2.24 -12.81
N PHE A 47 -5.67 -3.21 -12.97
CA PHE A 47 -5.98 -4.63 -12.85
C PHE A 47 -6.40 -5.04 -11.44
N PHE A 48 -5.77 -4.48 -10.42
CA PHE A 48 -6.19 -4.71 -9.05
C PHE A 48 -7.37 -3.81 -8.75
N GLU A 49 -8.59 -4.36 -8.67
CA GLU A 49 -9.80 -3.61 -8.28
C GLU A 49 -10.23 -3.85 -6.84
N GLN A 50 -9.49 -4.65 -6.08
CA GLN A 50 -9.86 -4.95 -4.69
C GLN A 50 -10.04 -3.65 -3.90
N LYS A 51 -11.27 -3.44 -3.42
CA LYS A 51 -11.65 -2.30 -2.60
C LYS A 51 -11.53 -2.74 -1.14
N LEU A 52 -10.62 -2.10 -0.43
CA LEU A 52 -10.44 -2.27 1.00
C LEU A 52 -11.06 -1.04 1.67
N GLY A 53 -11.91 -1.23 2.67
CA GLY A 53 -12.62 -0.12 3.33
C GLY A 53 -11.68 0.93 3.92
N TYR A 54 -10.48 0.49 4.33
CA TYR A 54 -9.43 1.31 4.91
C TYR A 54 -8.47 1.96 3.89
N ILE A 55 -8.63 1.70 2.58
CA ILE A 55 -7.84 2.34 1.52
C ILE A 55 -8.76 3.04 0.51
N GLN A 56 -8.70 4.36 0.46
CA GLN A 56 -9.37 5.15 -0.56
C GLN A 56 -8.49 5.25 -1.81
N ARG A 57 -9.01 4.82 -2.96
CA ARG A 57 -8.27 4.82 -4.22
C ARG A 57 -8.69 5.97 -5.12
N ASP A 58 -7.72 6.61 -5.75
CA ASP A 58 -7.93 7.58 -6.81
C ASP A 58 -7.18 7.14 -8.07
N ALA A 59 -7.93 6.52 -8.99
CA ALA A 59 -7.42 6.02 -10.25
C ALA A 59 -6.99 7.13 -11.22
N LYS A 60 -7.51 8.35 -11.09
CA LYS A 60 -7.10 9.47 -11.95
C LYS A 60 -5.67 9.89 -11.66
N ASN A 61 -5.32 9.93 -10.37
CA ASN A 61 -3.99 10.34 -9.91
C ASN A 61 -3.03 9.16 -9.66
N TYR A 62 -3.47 7.92 -9.90
CA TYR A 62 -2.74 6.70 -9.53
C TYR A 62 -2.26 6.75 -8.08
N SER A 63 -3.19 7.12 -7.18
CA SER A 63 -2.91 7.30 -5.77
C SER A 63 -3.85 6.47 -4.90
N GLY A 64 -3.45 6.25 -3.66
CA GLY A 64 -4.22 5.58 -2.62
C GLY A 64 -3.94 6.23 -1.28
N THR A 65 -4.99 6.51 -0.53
CA THR A 65 -4.93 7.12 0.79
C THR A 65 -5.31 6.07 1.82
N LEU A 66 -4.49 5.90 2.85
CA LEU A 66 -4.87 5.10 4.02
C LEU A 66 -5.87 5.94 4.83
N VAL A 67 -7.14 5.56 4.86
CA VAL A 67 -8.16 6.36 5.57
C VAL A 67 -8.22 6.04 7.05
N GLN A 68 -7.95 4.80 7.43
CA GLN A 68 -7.90 4.33 8.81
C GLN A 68 -6.98 3.12 8.95
N ILE A 69 -6.64 2.78 10.18
CA ILE A 69 -6.01 1.48 10.47
C ILE A 69 -7.12 0.42 10.43
N PRO A 70 -6.98 -0.65 9.63
CA PRO A 70 -7.99 -1.70 9.56
C PRO A 70 -8.14 -2.47 10.87
N GLU A 71 -9.37 -2.92 11.14
CA GLU A 71 -9.62 -3.97 12.13
C GLU A 71 -9.18 -5.34 11.60
N ARG A 72 -9.01 -6.32 12.48
CA ARG A 72 -8.44 -7.63 12.10
C ARG A 72 -9.30 -8.37 11.10
N GLU A 73 -10.62 -8.21 11.22
CA GLU A 73 -11.67 -8.80 10.40
C GLU A 73 -11.71 -8.21 8.99
N GLU A 74 -11.23 -6.97 8.81
CA GLU A 74 -11.15 -6.30 7.51
C GLU A 74 -9.94 -6.75 6.67
N ILE A 75 -8.96 -7.40 7.30
CA ILE A 75 -7.75 -7.88 6.63
C ILE A 75 -8.06 -9.24 5.99
N PRO A 76 -8.03 -9.37 4.65
CA PRO A 76 -8.42 -10.59 3.95
C PRO A 76 -7.31 -11.67 3.99
N ILE A 77 -6.60 -11.78 5.11
CA ILE A 77 -5.51 -12.72 5.35
C ILE A 77 -5.94 -13.66 6.47
N GLU A 78 -6.13 -14.92 6.11
CA GLU A 78 -6.39 -16.02 7.04
C GLU A 78 -5.07 -16.45 7.67
N VAL A 79 -4.82 -15.96 8.88
CA VAL A 79 -3.66 -16.35 9.71
C VAL A 79 -4.18 -16.64 11.11
N GLU A 80 -3.71 -17.75 11.67
CA GLU A 80 -3.96 -18.11 13.06
C GLU A 80 -2.97 -17.36 13.96
N ASP A 81 -3.35 -16.15 14.38
CA ASP A 81 -2.47 -15.25 15.13
C ASP A 81 -1.94 -15.89 16.43
N HIS A 82 -2.71 -16.80 17.04
CA HIS A 82 -2.32 -17.53 18.25
C HIS A 82 -1.08 -18.42 18.04
N LEU A 83 -0.94 -19.07 16.88
CA LEU A 83 0.24 -19.89 16.56
C LEU A 83 1.52 -19.05 16.51
N VAL A 84 1.42 -17.80 16.06
CA VAL A 84 2.57 -16.87 16.01
C VAL A 84 2.98 -16.44 17.42
N VAL A 85 2.01 -16.12 18.28
CA VAL A 85 2.27 -15.73 19.67
C VAL A 85 2.88 -16.88 20.47
N GLU A 86 2.32 -18.10 20.34
CA GLU A 86 2.85 -19.30 21.00
C GLU A 86 4.29 -19.61 20.55
N PHE A 87 4.60 -19.45 19.27
CA PHE A 87 5.96 -19.66 18.76
C PHE A 87 6.95 -18.62 19.30
N MET A 88 6.56 -17.35 19.44
CA MET A 88 7.45 -16.28 19.96
C MET A 88 7.56 -16.26 21.50
N ALA A 89 6.66 -16.93 22.22
CA ALA A 89 6.68 -17.04 23.67
C ALA A 89 7.65 -18.14 24.19
N ARG A 90 8.28 -18.88 23.29
CA ARG A 90 9.27 -19.92 23.57
C ARG A 90 10.68 -19.41 23.39
#